data_AF-A0A9N7MS67-F1
#
_entry.id   AF-A0A9N7MS67-F1
#
_cell.length_a   1.000
_cell.length_b   1.000
_cell.length_c   1.000
_cell.angle_alpha   90.00
_cell.angle_beta   90.00
_cell.angle_gamma   90.00
#
_symmetry.space_group_name_H-M   'P 1'
#
loop_
_entity.id
_entity.type
_entity.pdbx_description
1 polymer ?
#
loop_
_entity_poly.entity_id
_entity_poly.type
_entity_poly.pdbx_seq_one_letter_code
_entity_poly.pdbx_strand_id
1 'polypeptide(L)'
;MHPVIFILILILFFFSTGGTNPINVTTYTILLAGESNMAGRGGVNGTWDRFIPPESLPANPDSVIRLSPELRWEPATEPLHHSIDITVDQDHLGIGPGMAFATALLRRVDPSNTGTATVALVPAAMGDSGILRWQSGNSSAVYLNLLVRAEAAALSFGPIAGMLWYQGESDTVSPQLAAAYGPRLRDFFNSIRADLAMPQLPIIQVALASGILNRTAPADLETVRSAQLGLRMARVRCVDAMGLKLESNDTHLTTAAQVKLGQLMADAFLQPW
;
A
#
# COMPACT_ATOMS: atom_id res chain seq x y z
N MET A 1 -15.73 -53.16 -38.55
CA MET A 1 -16.63 -52.71 -37.47
C MET A 1 -15.96 -53.07 -36.14
N HIS A 2 -15.35 -52.09 -35.46
CA HIS A 2 -14.77 -52.25 -34.12
C HIS A 2 -15.64 -51.49 -33.12
N PRO A 3 -16.00 -52.06 -31.96
CA PRO A 3 -16.71 -51.32 -30.93
C PRO A 3 -15.70 -50.54 -30.07
N VAL A 4 -15.97 -49.26 -29.87
CA VAL A 4 -15.25 -48.42 -28.90
C VAL A 4 -15.89 -48.64 -27.53
N ILE A 5 -15.09 -49.08 -26.56
CA ILE A 5 -15.49 -49.26 -25.16
C ILE A 5 -15.33 -47.91 -24.45
N PHE A 6 -16.43 -47.37 -23.91
CA PHE A 6 -16.41 -46.22 -23.02
C PHE A 6 -16.20 -46.71 -21.58
N ILE A 7 -15.08 -46.34 -20.96
CA ILE A 7 -14.81 -46.59 -19.53
C ILE A 7 -15.33 -45.39 -18.74
N LEU A 8 -16.35 -45.63 -17.91
CA LEU A 8 -16.90 -44.66 -16.98
C LEU A 8 -16.08 -44.70 -15.67
N ILE A 9 -15.36 -43.64 -15.34
CA ILE A 9 -14.64 -43.51 -14.06
C ILE A 9 -15.62 -42.95 -13.02
N LEU A 10 -15.96 -43.77 -12.02
CA LEU A 10 -16.79 -43.37 -10.89
C LEU A 10 -15.89 -42.70 -9.83
N ILE A 11 -16.04 -41.38 -9.63
CA ILE A 11 -15.36 -40.65 -8.55
C ILE A 11 -16.23 -40.74 -7.30
N LEU A 12 -15.77 -41.49 -6.29
CA LEU A 12 -16.40 -41.57 -4.97
C LEU A 12 -15.99 -40.35 -4.14
N PHE A 13 -16.94 -39.46 -3.84
CA PHE A 13 -16.78 -38.41 -2.84
C PHE A 13 -17.00 -38.99 -1.45
N PHE A 14 -15.95 -39.01 -0.62
CA PHE A 14 -16.09 -39.20 0.82
C PHE A 14 -16.58 -37.89 1.45
N PHE A 15 -17.81 -37.88 1.96
CA PHE A 15 -18.26 -36.81 2.85
C PHE A 15 -17.72 -37.07 4.26
N SER A 16 -16.77 -36.25 4.68
CA SER A 16 -16.36 -36.15 6.09
C SER A 16 -17.35 -35.23 6.82
N THR A 17 -18.21 -35.79 7.68
CA THR A 17 -19.00 -35.02 8.63
C THR A 17 -18.19 -34.80 9.91
N GLY A 18 -17.43 -33.71 9.94
CA GLY A 18 -16.72 -33.20 11.12
C GLY A 18 -17.01 -31.71 11.28
N GLY A 19 -17.71 -31.34 12.36
CA GLY A 19 -18.20 -29.99 12.62
C GLY A 19 -17.14 -29.02 13.10
N THR A 20 -17.08 -27.88 12.43
CA THR A 20 -17.06 -26.50 12.95
C THR A 20 -17.55 -25.64 11.79
N ASN A 21 -18.56 -24.79 11.97
CA ASN A 21 -18.87 -23.79 10.93
C ASN A 21 -17.58 -22.97 10.73
N PRO A 22 -16.97 -22.93 9.54
CA PRO A 22 -15.79 -22.12 9.32
C PRO A 22 -16.16 -20.67 9.64
N ILE A 23 -15.42 -20.05 10.55
CA ILE A 23 -15.50 -18.59 10.75
C ILE A 23 -15.18 -17.99 9.38
N ASN A 24 -16.14 -17.27 8.80
CA ASN A 24 -15.92 -16.64 7.51
C ASN A 24 -15.02 -15.42 7.72
N VAL A 25 -13.72 -15.60 7.53
CA VAL A 25 -12.73 -14.53 7.71
C VAL A 25 -12.76 -13.61 6.48
N THR A 26 -12.99 -12.33 6.70
CA THR A 26 -12.90 -11.31 5.65
C THR A 26 -11.47 -10.80 5.56
N THR A 27 -10.81 -10.99 4.41
CA THR A 27 -9.47 -10.47 4.18
C THR A 27 -9.51 -9.18 3.37
N TYR A 28 -8.97 -8.10 3.93
CA TYR A 28 -8.76 -6.83 3.26
C TYR A 28 -7.35 -6.80 2.66
N THR A 29 -7.23 -7.09 1.36
CA THR A 29 -5.95 -7.01 0.64
C THR A 29 -5.65 -5.57 0.22
N ILE A 30 -4.55 -5.00 0.71
CA ILE A 30 -4.23 -3.58 0.57
C ILE A 30 -2.84 -3.40 -0.04
N LEU A 31 -2.77 -2.74 -1.19
CA LEU A 31 -1.51 -2.37 -1.81
C LEU A 31 -0.94 -1.13 -1.12
N LEU A 32 0.37 -1.14 -0.82
CA LEU A 32 1.11 0.01 -0.29
C LEU A 32 2.12 0.46 -1.33
N ALA A 33 1.82 1.52 -2.07
CA ALA A 33 2.64 1.97 -3.20
C ALA A 33 3.01 3.45 -3.07
N GLY A 34 4.11 3.83 -3.72
CA GLY A 34 4.64 5.19 -3.69
C GLY A 34 6.13 5.22 -3.39
N GLU A 35 6.60 6.25 -2.70
CA GLU A 35 8.03 6.45 -2.42
C GLU A 35 8.40 6.26 -0.94
N SER A 36 9.49 6.88 -0.49
CA SER A 36 10.10 6.62 0.83
C SER A 36 9.16 6.89 2.00
N ASN A 37 8.24 7.87 1.91
CA ASN A 37 7.25 8.12 2.96
C ASN A 37 6.15 7.05 3.03
N MET A 38 5.83 6.34 1.94
CA MET A 38 5.05 5.09 2.01
C MET A 38 5.90 3.92 2.50
N ALA A 39 7.14 3.84 2.02
CA ALA A 39 8.04 2.74 2.36
C ALA A 39 8.34 2.69 3.87
N GLY A 40 8.53 3.87 4.46
CA GLY A 40 8.75 4.07 5.89
C GLY A 40 10.18 4.56 6.17
N ARG A 41 10.27 5.69 6.88
CA ARG A 41 11.51 6.33 7.35
C ARG A 41 11.37 6.92 8.76
N GLY A 42 10.23 6.70 9.42
CA GLY A 42 10.01 7.19 10.78
C GLY A 42 10.95 6.49 11.77
N GLY A 43 11.60 7.27 12.63
CA GLY A 43 12.56 6.78 13.61
C GLY A 43 13.96 6.55 13.03
N VAL A 44 14.24 6.99 11.81
CA VAL A 44 15.54 6.85 11.16
C VAL A 44 16.35 8.14 11.30
N ASN A 45 17.40 8.09 12.13
CA ASN A 45 18.41 9.15 12.25
C ASN A 45 19.80 8.53 12.11
N GLY A 46 20.28 8.38 10.88
CA GLY A 46 21.30 7.41 10.54
C GLY A 46 20.64 6.04 10.37
N THR A 47 20.51 5.28 11.45
CA THR A 47 19.79 4.00 11.45
C THR A 47 18.46 4.08 12.18
N TRP A 48 17.58 3.11 11.94
CA TRP A 48 16.28 3.01 12.60
C TRP A 48 16.43 2.73 14.10
N ASP A 49 15.70 3.49 14.93
CA ASP A 49 15.65 3.36 16.39
C ASP A 49 14.98 2.09 16.90
N ARG A 50 14.36 1.31 16.00
CA ARG A 50 13.61 0.06 16.27
C ARG A 50 12.41 0.25 17.18
N PHE A 51 11.96 1.49 17.38
CA PHE A 51 10.77 1.78 18.14
C PHE A 51 9.53 1.51 17.29
N ILE A 52 8.70 0.55 17.73
CA ILE A 52 7.41 0.26 17.13
C ILE A 52 6.32 0.88 18.02
N PRO A 53 5.54 1.87 17.54
CA PRO A 53 4.49 2.48 18.32
C PRO A 53 3.33 1.49 18.58
N PRO A 54 2.62 1.59 19.71
CA PRO A 54 1.49 0.70 20.02
C PRO A 54 0.40 0.67 18.95
N GLU A 55 0.18 1.77 18.25
CA GLU A 55 -0.80 1.87 17.17
C GLU A 55 -0.42 1.07 15.92
N SER A 56 0.84 0.65 15.82
CA SER A 56 1.34 -0.26 14.78
C SER A 56 1.41 -1.73 15.26
N LEU A 57 0.88 -2.03 16.45
CA LEU A 57 0.78 -3.39 16.99
C LEU A 57 -0.71 -3.80 17.04
N PRO A 58 -1.15 -4.73 16.17
CA PRO A 58 -2.52 -5.23 16.23
C PRO A 58 -2.73 -6.06 17.51
N ALA A 59 -3.97 -6.09 18.01
CA ALA A 59 -4.33 -6.85 19.22
C ALA A 59 -4.08 -8.36 19.06
N ASN A 60 -4.28 -8.88 17.84
CA ASN A 60 -3.86 -10.21 17.44
C ASN A 60 -2.73 -10.09 16.39
N PRO A 61 -1.49 -10.54 16.65
CA PRO A 61 -0.39 -10.50 15.69
C PRO A 61 -0.68 -11.18 14.35
N ASP A 62 -1.55 -12.20 14.33
CA ASP A 62 -1.89 -12.96 13.11
C ASP A 62 -2.98 -12.28 12.27
N SER A 63 -3.59 -11.19 12.76
CA SER A 63 -4.64 -10.45 12.05
C SER A 63 -4.10 -9.50 10.98
N VAL A 64 -2.78 -9.26 10.94
CA VAL A 64 -2.12 -8.48 9.89
C VAL A 64 -0.99 -9.30 9.30
N ILE A 65 -1.07 -9.56 8.00
CA ILE A 65 -0.05 -10.30 7.24
C ILE A 65 0.54 -9.42 6.16
N ARG A 66 1.77 -9.71 5.76
CA ARG A 66 2.53 -9.01 4.72
C ARG A 66 2.91 -9.99 3.62
N LEU A 67 2.87 -9.55 2.37
CA LEU A 67 3.47 -10.29 1.27
C LEU A 67 4.99 -10.06 1.26
N SER A 68 5.78 -11.09 1.49
CA SER A 68 7.25 -11.05 1.50
C SER A 68 7.82 -10.76 0.10
N PRO A 69 9.14 -10.49 -0.02
CA PRO A 69 9.81 -10.36 -1.32
C PRO A 69 9.66 -11.59 -2.20
N GLU A 70 9.63 -12.79 -1.60
CA GLU A 70 9.47 -14.07 -2.29
C GLU A 70 7.99 -14.43 -2.57
N LEU A 71 7.09 -13.46 -2.44
CA LEU A 71 5.65 -13.62 -2.67
C LEU A 71 5.00 -14.66 -1.74
N ARG A 72 5.48 -14.75 -0.49
CA ARG A 72 4.86 -15.56 0.57
C ARG A 72 4.21 -14.68 1.63
N TRP A 73 3.09 -15.13 2.17
CA TRP A 73 2.45 -14.45 3.29
C TRP A 73 3.16 -14.77 4.60
N GLU A 74 3.44 -13.73 5.38
CA GLU A 74 4.07 -13.82 6.70
C GLU A 74 3.40 -12.83 7.68
N PRO A 75 3.52 -13.02 9.00
CA PRO A 75 3.07 -12.00 9.96
C PRO A 75 3.71 -10.64 9.67
N ALA A 76 2.90 -9.58 9.65
CA ALA A 76 3.39 -8.25 9.34
C ALA A 76 4.14 -7.63 10.53
N THR A 77 5.37 -7.18 10.27
CA THR A 77 6.18 -6.42 11.24
C THR A 77 6.86 -5.25 10.53
N GLU A 78 7.05 -4.13 11.24
CA GLU A 78 7.83 -3.01 10.70
C GLU A 78 9.33 -3.34 10.70
N PRO A 79 10.10 -2.84 9.71
CA PRO A 79 9.68 -2.02 8.57
C PRO A 79 9.00 -2.85 7.46
N LEU A 80 7.79 -2.46 7.04
CA LEU A 80 7.01 -3.22 6.06
C LEU A 80 7.67 -3.33 4.67
N HIS A 81 8.56 -2.42 4.31
CA HIS A 81 9.26 -2.46 3.01
C HIS A 81 10.64 -3.11 3.07
N HIS A 82 10.97 -3.79 4.18
CA HIS A 82 12.19 -4.57 4.27
C HIS A 82 12.28 -5.61 3.14
N SER A 83 13.42 -5.61 2.46
CA SER A 83 13.77 -6.37 1.25
C SER A 83 12.87 -6.08 0.04
N ILE A 84 12.11 -4.98 0.05
CA ILE A 84 11.30 -4.49 -1.07
C ILE A 84 11.85 -3.16 -1.58
N ASP A 85 12.04 -2.19 -0.68
CA ASP A 85 12.68 -0.93 -1.01
C ASP A 85 14.21 -1.10 -0.97
N ILE A 86 14.79 -1.31 -2.15
CA ILE A 86 16.23 -1.54 -2.35
C ILE A 86 17.02 -0.25 -2.58
N THR A 87 16.40 0.92 -2.38
CA THR A 87 17.04 2.22 -2.63
C THR A 87 17.90 2.72 -1.46
N VAL A 88 17.76 2.07 -0.30
CA VAL A 88 18.52 2.35 0.91
C VAL A 88 18.94 1.04 1.56
N ASP A 89 19.92 1.13 2.45
CA ASP A 89 20.25 0.01 3.33
C ASP A 89 19.06 -0.32 4.23
N GLN A 90 18.90 -1.60 4.58
CA GLN A 90 17.68 -2.08 5.25
C GLN A 90 17.52 -1.57 6.69
N ASP A 91 18.61 -1.12 7.31
CA ASP A 91 18.63 -0.44 8.60
C ASP A 91 18.28 1.05 8.52
N HIS A 92 18.09 1.60 7.31
CA HIS A 92 17.58 2.95 7.05
C HIS A 92 16.08 2.94 6.67
N LEU A 93 15.43 1.77 6.71
CA LEU A 93 13.97 1.66 6.68
C LEU A 93 13.43 1.75 8.10
N GLY A 94 12.32 2.46 8.27
CA GLY A 94 11.67 2.63 9.56
C GLY A 94 10.16 2.54 9.46
N ILE A 95 9.46 3.21 10.36
CA ILE A 95 8.00 3.19 10.40
C ILE A 95 7.41 3.84 9.15
N GLY A 96 6.46 3.15 8.51
CA GLY A 96 5.55 3.68 7.50
C GLY A 96 4.10 3.74 8.01
N PRO A 97 3.12 4.08 7.15
CA PRO A 97 1.72 4.22 7.59
C PRO A 97 0.97 2.88 7.63
N GLY A 98 1.53 1.81 7.07
CA GLY A 98 0.82 0.56 6.79
C GLY A 98 0.32 -0.20 8.02
N MET A 99 1.17 -0.40 9.04
CA MET A 99 0.73 -1.11 10.26
C MET A 99 -0.28 -0.29 11.07
N ALA A 100 -0.10 1.03 11.14
CA ALA A 100 -1.05 1.93 11.80
C ALA A 100 -2.41 1.95 11.08
N PHE A 101 -2.40 1.96 9.74
CA PHE A 101 -3.60 1.79 8.92
C PHE A 101 -4.30 0.46 9.22
N ALA A 102 -3.58 -0.66 9.16
CA ALA A 102 -4.15 -1.99 9.36
C ALA A 102 -4.77 -2.14 10.76
N THR A 103 -4.06 -1.68 11.78
CA THR A 103 -4.51 -1.71 13.17
C THR A 103 -5.72 -0.80 13.40
N ALA A 104 -5.77 0.37 12.77
CA ALA A 104 -6.93 1.25 12.82
C ALA A 104 -8.15 0.65 12.11
N LEU A 105 -7.94 0.01 10.95
CA LEU A 105 -8.99 -0.69 10.21
C LEU A 105 -9.59 -1.84 11.03
N LEU A 106 -8.75 -2.73 11.56
CA LEU A 106 -9.17 -3.88 12.37
C LEU A 106 -9.97 -3.47 13.62
N ARG A 107 -9.57 -2.39 14.29
CA ARG A 107 -10.33 -1.83 15.43
C ARG A 107 -11.77 -1.42 15.07
N ARG A 108 -12.07 -1.20 13.79
CA ARG A 108 -13.39 -0.81 13.30
C ARG A 108 -14.18 -1.98 12.74
N VAL A 109 -13.52 -2.91 12.04
CA VAL A 109 -14.18 -4.03 11.35
C VAL A 109 -14.26 -5.31 12.19
N ASP A 110 -13.38 -5.48 13.17
CA ASP A 110 -13.40 -6.57 14.16
C ASP A 110 -13.07 -6.01 15.57
N PRO A 111 -13.93 -5.14 16.14
CA PRO A 111 -13.64 -4.43 17.39
C PRO A 111 -13.50 -5.35 18.60
N SER A 112 -14.07 -6.56 18.53
CA SER A 112 -13.99 -7.57 19.60
C SER A 112 -12.82 -8.55 19.41
N ASN A 113 -11.97 -8.34 18.38
CA ASN A 113 -10.81 -9.18 18.07
C ASN A 113 -11.17 -10.68 17.98
N THR A 114 -12.26 -10.95 17.26
CA THR A 114 -12.84 -12.30 17.12
C THR A 114 -12.12 -13.16 16.09
N GLY A 115 -11.19 -12.58 15.32
CA GLY A 115 -10.51 -13.26 14.21
C GLY A 115 -11.41 -13.36 12.98
N THR A 116 -12.37 -12.44 12.84
CA THR A 116 -13.29 -12.40 11.68
C THR A 116 -12.78 -11.51 10.55
N ALA A 117 -11.73 -10.74 10.79
CA ALA A 117 -11.07 -9.91 9.79
C ALA A 117 -9.55 -10.08 9.81
N THR A 118 -8.96 -10.08 8.62
CA THR A 118 -7.50 -10.03 8.41
C THR A 118 -7.18 -8.86 7.47
N VAL A 119 -6.09 -8.16 7.70
CA VAL A 119 -5.54 -7.19 6.74
C VAL A 119 -4.29 -7.77 6.10
N ALA A 120 -4.32 -7.93 4.78
CA ALA A 120 -3.21 -8.46 4.00
C ALA A 120 -2.50 -7.32 3.25
N LEU A 121 -1.34 -6.92 3.75
CA LEU A 121 -0.54 -5.80 3.25
C LEU A 121 0.39 -6.26 2.13
N VAL A 122 0.39 -5.52 1.03
CA VAL A 122 1.25 -5.78 -0.14
C VAL A 122 2.18 -4.58 -0.32
N PRO A 123 3.33 -4.55 0.37
CA PRO A 123 4.30 -3.47 0.25
C PRO A 123 4.93 -3.47 -1.13
N ALA A 124 4.91 -2.35 -1.83
CA ALA A 124 5.44 -2.19 -3.18
C ALA A 124 6.06 -0.80 -3.43
N ALA A 125 6.13 0.06 -2.40
CA ALA A 125 6.76 1.36 -2.51
C ALA A 125 8.29 1.25 -2.72
N MET A 126 8.85 2.24 -3.40
CA MET A 126 10.28 2.32 -3.68
C MET A 126 10.75 3.77 -3.55
N GLY A 127 11.77 4.03 -2.73
CA GLY A 127 12.34 5.36 -2.58
C GLY A 127 12.79 5.98 -3.91
N ASP A 128 12.88 7.31 -3.95
CA ASP A 128 13.35 8.08 -5.11
C ASP A 128 12.69 7.65 -6.45
N SER A 129 11.36 7.51 -6.42
CA SER A 129 10.59 7.04 -7.57
C SER A 129 9.53 8.05 -8.00
N GLY A 130 9.97 9.06 -8.77
CA GLY A 130 9.07 10.02 -9.42
C GLY A 130 7.99 9.35 -10.28
N ILE A 131 6.84 10.01 -10.45
CA ILE A 131 5.63 9.47 -11.07
C ILE A 131 5.85 8.90 -12.48
N LEU A 132 6.88 9.37 -13.19
CA LEU A 132 7.25 8.84 -14.50
C LEU A 132 7.66 7.36 -14.43
N ARG A 133 8.27 6.90 -13.33
CA ARG A 133 8.64 5.48 -13.12
C ARG A 133 7.40 4.61 -12.89
N TRP A 134 6.28 5.19 -12.50
CA TRP A 134 5.02 4.49 -12.23
C TRP A 134 4.08 4.40 -13.44
N GLN A 135 4.49 4.90 -14.61
CA GLN A 135 3.66 4.86 -15.82
C GLN A 135 3.64 3.48 -16.47
N SER A 136 2.48 3.04 -16.93
CA SER A 136 2.39 1.84 -17.78
C SER A 136 3.18 2.02 -19.08
N GLY A 137 3.96 1.01 -19.47
CA GLY A 137 4.70 0.99 -20.74
C GLY A 137 6.11 1.58 -20.71
N ASN A 138 6.56 2.12 -19.58
CA ASN A 138 7.96 2.57 -19.41
C ASN A 138 8.94 1.44 -19.05
N SER A 139 8.46 0.18 -18.98
CA SER A 139 9.19 -1.01 -18.50
C SER A 139 9.93 -0.82 -17.17
N SER A 140 9.48 0.12 -16.33
CA SER A 140 10.12 0.41 -15.06
C SER A 140 9.87 -0.72 -14.08
N ALA A 141 10.94 -1.14 -13.40
CA ALA A 141 10.87 -2.18 -12.39
C ALA A 141 9.87 -1.86 -11.26
N VAL A 142 9.59 -0.58 -10.95
CA VAL A 142 8.65 -0.22 -9.86
C VAL A 142 7.21 -0.56 -10.21
N TYR A 143 6.75 -0.19 -11.41
CA TYR A 143 5.39 -0.47 -11.85
C TYR A 143 5.17 -1.96 -12.06
N LEU A 144 6.14 -2.65 -12.69
CA LEU A 144 6.08 -4.10 -12.87
C LEU A 144 6.08 -4.85 -11.54
N ASN A 145 6.89 -4.41 -10.57
CA ASN A 145 6.90 -5.01 -9.23
C ASN A 145 5.54 -4.83 -8.52
N LEU A 146 4.91 -3.66 -8.64
CA LEU A 146 3.55 -3.44 -8.11
C LEU A 146 2.55 -4.41 -8.73
N LEU A 147 2.55 -4.58 -10.05
CA LEU A 147 1.64 -5.49 -10.75
C LEU A 147 1.84 -6.95 -10.31
N VAL A 148 3.08 -7.46 -10.36
CA VAL A 148 3.39 -8.85 -9.96
C VAL A 148 2.93 -9.14 -8.54
N ARG A 149 3.13 -8.18 -7.62
CA ARG A 149 2.75 -8.35 -6.21
C ARG A 149 1.25 -8.27 -6.00
N ALA A 150 0.56 -7.40 -6.74
CA ALA A 150 -0.90 -7.32 -6.74
C ALA A 150 -1.55 -8.58 -7.30
N GLU A 151 -1.02 -9.14 -8.40
CA GLU A 151 -1.49 -10.41 -8.98
C GLU A 151 -1.28 -11.58 -8.01
N ALA A 152 -0.09 -11.70 -7.42
CA ALA A 152 0.20 -12.73 -6.42
C ALA A 152 -0.76 -12.66 -5.21
N ALA A 153 -1.07 -11.44 -4.76
CA ALA A 153 -2.02 -11.24 -3.68
C ALA A 153 -3.45 -11.61 -4.09
N ALA A 154 -3.85 -11.27 -5.33
CA ALA A 154 -5.17 -11.59 -5.84
C ALA A 154 -5.42 -13.10 -6.01
N LEU A 155 -4.38 -13.87 -6.32
CA LEU A 155 -4.44 -15.34 -6.35
C LEU A 155 -4.73 -15.95 -4.97
N SER A 156 -4.34 -15.28 -3.89
CA SER A 156 -4.51 -15.80 -2.52
C SER A 156 -5.87 -15.47 -1.91
N PHE A 157 -6.33 -14.24 -2.09
CA PHE A 157 -7.50 -13.71 -1.36
C PHE A 157 -8.58 -13.11 -2.26
N GLY A 158 -8.45 -13.22 -3.58
CA GLY A 158 -9.36 -12.58 -4.53
C GLY A 158 -9.06 -11.10 -4.76
N PRO A 159 -10.03 -10.30 -5.27
CA PRO A 159 -9.78 -8.92 -5.68
C PRO A 159 -9.16 -8.04 -4.59
N ILE A 160 -8.30 -7.11 -5.00
CA ILE A 160 -7.66 -6.14 -4.11
C ILE A 160 -8.73 -5.20 -3.52
N ALA A 161 -8.72 -5.03 -2.20
CA ALA A 161 -9.70 -4.21 -1.49
C ALA A 161 -9.40 -2.70 -1.61
N GLY A 162 -8.14 -2.33 -1.79
CA GLY A 162 -7.74 -0.95 -2.09
C GLY A 162 -6.23 -0.75 -2.23
N MET A 163 -5.85 0.46 -2.61
CA MET A 163 -4.46 0.90 -2.68
C MET A 163 -4.25 2.18 -1.87
N LEU A 164 -3.20 2.20 -1.06
CA LEU A 164 -2.67 3.38 -0.42
C LEU A 164 -1.50 3.90 -1.26
N TRP A 165 -1.54 5.19 -1.60
CA TRP A 165 -0.57 5.84 -2.47
C TRP A 165 0.03 7.07 -1.80
N TYR A 166 1.33 7.08 -1.58
CA TYR A 166 2.04 8.28 -1.10
C TYR A 166 3.35 8.47 -1.87
N GLN A 167 3.30 9.41 -2.81
CA GLN A 167 4.40 9.74 -3.73
C GLN A 167 4.24 11.15 -4.26
N GLY A 168 5.34 11.82 -4.54
CA GLY A 168 5.38 13.05 -5.30
C GLY A 168 6.59 13.92 -5.00
N GLU A 169 7.33 13.66 -3.91
CA GLU A 169 8.43 14.51 -3.48
C GLU A 169 9.53 14.56 -4.55
N SER A 170 9.85 13.44 -5.21
CA SER A 170 10.75 13.40 -6.37
C SER A 170 10.28 14.24 -7.57
N ASP A 171 8.98 14.52 -7.71
CA ASP A 171 8.44 15.34 -8.80
C ASP A 171 8.43 16.85 -8.47
N THR A 172 8.81 17.22 -7.26
CA THR A 172 8.90 18.63 -6.83
C THR A 172 10.26 19.28 -7.09
N VAL A 173 11.22 18.55 -7.66
CA VAL A 173 12.61 19.03 -7.85
C VAL A 173 12.81 19.91 -9.09
N SER A 174 11.78 20.05 -9.93
CA SER A 174 11.77 21.05 -11.00
C SER A 174 10.34 21.43 -11.43
N PRO A 175 10.14 22.64 -11.97
CA PRO A 175 8.84 23.08 -12.47
C PRO A 175 8.26 22.18 -13.56
N GLN A 176 9.11 21.60 -14.41
CA GLN A 176 8.67 20.73 -15.50
C GLN A 176 8.12 19.40 -14.98
N LEU A 177 8.73 18.84 -13.94
CA LEU A 177 8.24 17.61 -13.31
C LEU A 177 6.94 17.87 -12.55
N ALA A 178 6.91 18.95 -11.76
CA ALA A 178 5.74 19.34 -10.99
C ALA A 178 4.51 19.60 -11.89
N ALA A 179 4.70 20.35 -12.99
CA ALA A 179 3.63 20.62 -13.96
C ALA A 179 3.12 19.34 -14.67
N ALA A 180 3.97 18.33 -14.84
CA ALA A 180 3.59 17.07 -15.46
C ALA A 180 2.94 16.07 -14.49
N TYR A 181 2.98 16.34 -13.18
CA TYR A 181 2.56 15.39 -12.15
C TYR A 181 1.09 15.01 -12.24
N GLY A 182 0.18 15.99 -12.29
CA GLY A 182 -1.27 15.74 -12.26
C GLY A 182 -1.79 14.84 -13.39
N PRO A 183 -1.45 15.10 -14.67
CA PRO A 183 -1.78 14.19 -15.77
C PRO A 183 -1.22 12.78 -15.57
N ARG A 184 0.07 12.66 -15.21
CA ARG A 184 0.73 11.35 -15.00
C ARG A 184 0.15 10.57 -13.83
N LEU A 185 -0.27 11.24 -12.77
CA LEU A 185 -0.95 10.60 -11.63
C LEU A 185 -2.28 9.98 -12.06
N ARG A 186 -3.08 10.74 -12.84
CA ARG A 186 -4.33 10.22 -13.41
C ARG A 186 -4.08 9.03 -14.32
N ASP A 187 -3.08 9.12 -15.19
CA ASP A 187 -2.72 8.06 -16.12
C ASP A 187 -2.30 6.80 -15.36
N PHE A 188 -1.44 6.93 -14.34
CA PHE A 188 -1.07 5.82 -13.46
C PHE A 188 -2.30 5.14 -12.82
N PHE A 189 -3.22 5.92 -12.24
CA PHE A 189 -4.43 5.35 -11.61
C PHE A 189 -5.37 4.67 -12.62
N ASN A 190 -5.45 5.18 -13.84
CA ASN A 190 -6.21 4.51 -14.90
C ASN A 190 -5.51 3.21 -15.33
N SER A 191 -4.20 3.24 -15.51
CA SER A 191 -3.42 2.07 -15.94
C SER A 191 -3.44 0.95 -14.91
N ILE A 192 -3.21 1.24 -13.63
CA ILE A 192 -3.23 0.20 -12.59
C ILE A 192 -4.61 -0.45 -12.47
N ARG A 193 -5.69 0.32 -12.65
CA ARG A 193 -7.06 -0.22 -12.71
C ARG A 193 -7.29 -1.10 -13.93
N ALA A 194 -6.78 -0.70 -15.09
CA ALA A 194 -6.91 -1.44 -16.33
C ALA A 194 -6.12 -2.76 -16.27
N ASP A 195 -4.84 -2.70 -15.87
CA ASP A 195 -3.93 -3.85 -15.84
C ASP A 195 -4.37 -4.89 -14.79
N LEU A 196 -4.95 -4.45 -13.66
CA LEU A 196 -5.54 -5.36 -12.68
C LEU A 196 -6.98 -5.79 -13.02
N ALA A 197 -7.57 -5.29 -14.12
CA ALA A 197 -8.98 -5.46 -14.46
C ALA A 197 -9.96 -5.06 -13.32
N MET A 198 -9.60 -4.02 -12.56
CA MET A 198 -10.35 -3.50 -11.41
C MET A 198 -10.74 -2.03 -11.61
N PRO A 199 -11.72 -1.73 -12.49
CA PRO A 199 -12.12 -0.35 -12.81
C PRO A 199 -12.64 0.45 -11.60
N GLN A 200 -13.04 -0.23 -10.53
CA GLN A 200 -13.55 0.34 -9.29
C GLN A 200 -12.57 0.20 -8.11
N LEU A 201 -11.29 -0.10 -8.34
CA LEU A 201 -10.29 -0.20 -7.27
C LEU A 201 -10.28 1.09 -6.43
N PRO A 202 -10.59 1.04 -5.13
CA PRO A 202 -10.46 2.18 -4.24
C PRO A 202 -9.00 2.61 -4.09
N ILE A 203 -8.74 3.91 -4.24
CA ILE A 203 -7.40 4.48 -4.08
C ILE A 203 -7.46 5.62 -3.07
N ILE A 204 -6.58 5.56 -2.07
CA ILE A 204 -6.36 6.65 -1.12
C ILE A 204 -4.96 7.20 -1.39
N GLN A 205 -4.91 8.38 -1.97
CA GLN A 205 -3.66 9.11 -2.16
C GLN A 205 -3.40 10.10 -1.02
N VAL A 206 -2.15 10.56 -0.92
CA VAL A 206 -1.71 11.56 0.07
C VAL A 206 -1.26 12.83 -0.63
N ALA A 207 -1.78 13.97 -0.20
CA ALA A 207 -1.20 15.26 -0.54
C ALA A 207 0.05 15.52 0.30
N LEU A 208 1.17 15.84 -0.34
CA LEU A 208 2.51 15.82 0.27
C LEU A 208 2.64 16.72 1.52
N ALA A 209 3.30 16.23 2.57
CA ALA A 209 3.71 17.06 3.70
C ALA A 209 4.93 17.95 3.40
N SER A 210 5.78 17.52 2.47
CA SER A 210 7.13 18.02 2.25
C SER A 210 7.56 17.82 0.80
N GLY A 211 8.67 18.46 0.41
CA GLY A 211 9.45 18.11 -0.78
C GLY A 211 10.80 17.52 -0.38
N ILE A 212 11.75 17.47 -1.32
CA ILE A 212 13.13 17.06 -1.03
C ILE A 212 13.92 18.28 -0.54
N LEU A 213 14.50 18.16 0.66
CA LEU A 213 15.31 19.21 1.28
C LEU A 213 16.38 19.77 0.30
N ASN A 214 16.46 21.10 0.21
CA ASN A 214 17.35 21.86 -0.67
C ASN A 214 17.19 21.60 -2.18
N ARG A 215 16.14 20.89 -2.61
CA ARG A 215 15.88 20.60 -4.03
C ARG A 215 14.49 21.03 -4.50
N THR A 216 13.58 21.30 -3.57
CA THR A 216 12.20 21.69 -3.88
C THR A 216 11.97 23.19 -3.74
N ALA A 217 11.45 23.82 -4.78
CA ALA A 217 10.90 25.17 -4.68
C ALA A 217 9.47 25.11 -4.08
N PRO A 218 9.06 26.07 -3.22
CA PRO A 218 7.71 26.09 -2.67
C PRO A 218 6.59 26.05 -3.72
N ALA A 219 6.80 26.69 -4.87
CA ALA A 219 5.85 26.68 -5.98
C ALA A 219 5.68 25.30 -6.63
N ASP A 220 6.75 24.49 -6.68
CA ASP A 220 6.72 23.15 -7.27
C ASP A 220 6.03 22.16 -6.31
N LEU A 221 6.28 22.28 -5.00
CA LEU A 221 5.53 21.56 -3.97
C LEU A 221 4.03 21.89 -4.04
N GLU A 222 3.69 23.17 -4.13
CA GLU A 222 2.30 23.60 -4.23
C GLU A 222 1.63 23.09 -5.52
N THR A 223 2.36 23.07 -6.64
CA THR A 223 1.87 22.52 -7.90
C THR A 223 1.52 21.04 -7.78
N VAL A 224 2.40 20.23 -7.19
CA VAL A 224 2.16 18.79 -6.97
C VAL A 224 0.99 18.58 -6.00
N ARG A 225 0.96 19.30 -4.87
CA ARG A 225 -0.12 19.22 -3.89
C ARG A 225 -1.48 19.62 -4.48
N SER A 226 -1.52 20.72 -5.22
CA SER A 226 -2.72 21.18 -5.92
C SER A 226 -3.26 20.12 -6.88
N ALA A 227 -2.37 19.40 -7.58
CA ALA A 227 -2.77 18.28 -8.43
C ALA A 227 -3.36 17.11 -7.63
N GLN A 228 -2.77 16.76 -6.48
CA GLN A 228 -3.26 15.67 -5.60
C GLN A 228 -4.64 16.01 -5.02
N LEU A 229 -4.77 17.19 -4.40
CA LEU A 229 -6.02 17.67 -3.77
C LEU A 229 -7.12 17.94 -4.81
N GLY A 230 -6.73 18.42 -5.99
CA GLY A 230 -7.61 18.75 -7.10
C GLY A 230 -8.04 17.56 -7.95
N LEU A 231 -7.45 16.37 -7.76
CA LEU A 231 -7.80 15.20 -8.56
C LEU A 231 -9.26 14.79 -8.35
N ARG A 232 -10.02 14.71 -9.44
CA ARG A 232 -11.40 14.23 -9.46
C ARG A 232 -11.46 12.97 -10.31
N MET A 233 -11.56 11.82 -9.65
CA MET A 233 -11.69 10.50 -10.24
C MET A 233 -12.60 9.64 -9.36
N ALA A 234 -13.40 8.76 -9.98
CA ALA A 234 -14.26 7.85 -9.23
C ALA A 234 -13.44 6.97 -8.29
N ARG A 235 -13.92 6.79 -7.06
CA ARG A 235 -13.29 5.97 -6.01
C ARG A 235 -11.82 6.29 -5.75
N VAL A 236 -11.47 7.58 -5.85
CA VAL A 236 -10.19 8.12 -5.39
C VAL A 236 -10.46 9.14 -4.30
N ARG A 237 -9.76 9.01 -3.17
CA ARG A 237 -9.78 9.98 -2.06
C ARG A 237 -8.37 10.50 -1.82
N CYS A 238 -8.28 11.70 -1.25
CA CYS A 238 -7.01 12.32 -0.88
C CYS A 238 -7.04 12.66 0.62
N VAL A 239 -6.00 12.21 1.33
CA VAL A 239 -5.69 12.63 2.71
C VAL A 239 -4.60 13.69 2.63
N ASP A 240 -4.69 14.76 3.43
CA ASP A 240 -3.65 15.79 3.48
C ASP A 240 -2.64 15.50 4.59
N ALA A 241 -1.36 15.37 4.24
CA ALA A 241 -0.27 15.20 5.20
C ALA A 241 0.40 16.53 5.60
N MET A 242 -0.03 17.67 5.05
CA MET A 242 0.50 18.99 5.40
C MET A 242 0.41 19.24 6.92
N GLY A 243 1.50 19.74 7.48
CA GLY A 243 1.62 20.01 8.92
C GLY A 243 1.95 18.79 9.78
N LEU A 244 2.00 17.58 9.22
CA LEU A 244 2.58 16.43 9.92
C LEU A 244 4.07 16.65 10.14
N LYS A 245 4.57 16.18 11.30
CA LYS A 245 5.95 16.42 11.73
C LYS A 245 6.95 15.62 10.88
N LEU A 246 7.97 16.32 10.40
CA LEU A 246 9.10 15.77 9.65
C LEU A 246 10.26 15.38 10.58
N GLU A 247 11.05 14.41 10.14
CA GLU A 247 12.37 14.10 10.67
C GLU A 247 13.35 15.26 10.43
N SER A 248 14.53 15.20 11.04
CA SER A 248 15.56 16.26 10.91
C SER A 248 16.11 16.44 9.50
N ASN A 249 15.74 15.59 8.54
CA ASN A 249 16.06 15.73 7.12
C ASN A 249 15.03 16.58 6.35
N ASP A 250 14.02 17.12 7.03
CA ASP A 250 12.96 17.98 6.48
C ASP A 250 12.25 17.40 5.24
N THR A 251 12.28 16.08 5.07
CA THR A 251 11.72 15.37 3.92
C THR A 251 10.80 14.25 4.39
N HIS A 252 11.26 13.43 5.33
CA HIS A 252 10.53 12.24 5.75
C HIS A 252 9.65 12.49 6.97
N LEU A 253 8.50 11.82 7.05
CA LEU A 253 7.63 11.87 8.23
C LEU A 253 8.26 11.14 9.43
N THR A 254 8.09 11.70 10.62
CA THR A 254 8.43 11.02 11.89
C THR A 254 7.56 9.79 12.14
N THR A 255 7.99 8.89 13.04
CA THR A 255 7.17 7.75 13.51
C THR A 255 5.76 8.17 13.95
N ALA A 256 5.64 9.23 14.75
CA ALA A 256 4.33 9.71 15.21
C ALA A 256 3.47 10.28 14.07
N ALA A 257 4.09 10.95 13.10
CA ALA A 257 3.41 11.42 11.91
C ALA A 257 2.91 10.27 11.02
N GLN A 258 3.70 9.21 10.87
CA GLN A 258 3.31 8.01 10.13
C GLN A 258 2.13 7.27 10.77
N VAL A 259 2.10 7.19 12.11
CA VAL A 259 0.94 6.67 12.85
C VAL A 259 -0.31 7.50 12.54
N LYS A 260 -0.20 8.83 12.63
CA LYS A 260 -1.32 9.73 12.34
C LYS A 260 -1.81 9.59 10.90
N LEU A 261 -0.89 9.51 9.94
CA LEU A 261 -1.22 9.32 8.53
C LEU A 261 -1.95 7.99 8.29
N GLY A 262 -1.45 6.88 8.86
CA GLY A 262 -2.10 5.57 8.76
C GLY A 262 -3.54 5.58 9.28
N GLN A 263 -3.78 6.28 10.40
CA GLN A 263 -5.14 6.47 10.94
C GLN A 263 -6.04 7.29 10.00
N LEU A 264 -5.53 8.39 9.44
CA LEU A 264 -6.28 9.20 8.47
C LEU A 264 -6.64 8.40 7.21
N MET A 265 -5.71 7.56 6.72
CA MET A 265 -5.97 6.65 5.61
C MET A 265 -7.04 5.61 5.96
N ALA A 266 -7.02 5.04 7.17
CA ALA A 266 -8.03 4.07 7.60
C ALA A 266 -9.42 4.71 7.72
N ASP A 267 -9.50 5.89 8.32
CA ASP A 267 -10.74 6.67 8.41
C ASP A 267 -11.29 6.99 7.01
N ALA A 268 -10.42 7.37 6.06
CA ALA A 268 -10.78 7.59 4.67
C ALA A 268 -11.19 6.30 3.94
N PHE A 269 -10.62 5.15 4.27
CA PHE A 269 -10.97 3.85 3.68
C PHE A 269 -12.37 3.39 4.09
N LEU A 270 -12.75 3.65 5.34
CA LEU A 270 -14.02 3.24 5.95
C LEU A 270 -15.23 4.07 5.50
N GLN A 271 -15.02 5.23 4.86
CA GLN A 271 -16.14 6.02 4.34
C GLN A 271 -16.81 5.32 3.14
N PRO A 272 -18.14 5.44 2.94
CA PRO A 272 -18.86 4.80 1.82
C PRO A 272 -18.35 5.25 0.44
N TRP A 273 -17.96 4.30 -0.42
CA TRP A 273 -17.29 4.55 -1.72
C TRP A 273 -18.20 4.60 -2.94
#